data_AF-A0A0C3GPI4-F1
#
_entry.id   AF-A0A0C3GPI4-F1
#
_cell.length_a   1.000
_cell.length_b   1.000
_cell.length_c   1.000
_cell.angle_alpha   90.00
_cell.angle_beta   90.00
_cell.angle_gamma   90.00
#
_symmetry.space_group_name_H-M   'P 1'
#
loop_
_entity.id
_entity.type
_entity.pdbx_description
1 polymer ?
#
loop_
_entity_poly.entity_id
_entity_poly.type
_entity_poly.pdbx_seq_one_letter_code
_entity_poly.pdbx_strand_id
1 'polypeptide(L)' 'MATKERLLKFPVMQHRNPDITEDEFNRHWTQKHAVVAAAWLQRNNIIGYTQYHTPLATRQLAAGFSEAIG' A
#
# COMPACT_ATOMS: atom_id res chain seq x y z
N MET A 1 0.98 2.40 32.83
CA MET A 1 0.61 1.52 31.71
C MET A 1 0.19 2.41 30.54
N ALA A 2 0.79 2.28 29.37
CA ALA A 2 0.38 3.08 28.21
C ALA A 2 -1.03 2.65 27.76
N THR A 3 -1.98 3.58 27.77
CA THR A 3 -3.31 3.38 27.17
C THR A 3 -3.15 3.23 25.67
N LYS A 4 -3.58 2.09 25.11
CA LYS A 4 -3.62 1.89 23.65
C LYS A 4 -4.70 2.81 23.09
N GLU A 5 -4.31 3.86 22.38
CA GLU A 5 -5.23 4.71 21.66
C GLU A 5 -5.90 3.91 20.52
N ARG A 6 -7.20 4.13 20.31
CA ARG A 6 -7.93 3.55 19.18
C ARG A 6 -7.71 4.42 17.96
N LEU A 7 -7.17 3.83 16.89
CA LEU A 7 -6.77 4.53 15.69
C LEU A 7 -7.58 4.04 14.49
N LEU A 8 -7.90 4.94 13.57
CA LEU A 8 -8.50 4.60 12.29
C LEU A 8 -7.40 4.25 11.28
N LYS A 9 -7.54 3.11 10.62
CA LYS A 9 -6.66 2.69 9.52
C LYS A 9 -7.45 2.75 8.21
N PHE A 10 -6.92 3.51 7.25
CA PHE A 10 -7.50 3.63 5.91
C PHE A 10 -6.65 2.82 4.92
N PRO A 11 -7.08 1.62 4.49
CA PRO A 11 -6.41 0.90 3.42
C PRO A 11 -6.73 1.55 2.07
N VAL A 12 -5.70 1.73 1.25
CA VAL A 12 -5.84 2.20 -0.13
C VAL A 12 -5.19 1.17 -1.04
N MET A 13 -5.97 0.65 -1.99
CA MET A 13 -5.51 -0.33 -2.97
C MET A 13 -5.45 0.36 -4.34
N GLN A 14 -4.29 0.27 -5.01
CA GLN A 14 -4.04 0.94 -6.28
C GLN A 14 -3.51 -0.08 -7.28
N HIS A 15 -4.14 -0.17 -8.45
CA HIS A 15 -3.60 -0.96 -9.55
C HIS A 15 -2.59 -0.15 -10.35
N ARG A 16 -1.56 -0.84 -10.87
CA ARG A 16 -0.63 -0.23 -11.82
C ARG A 16 -1.37 0.17 -13.10
N ASN A 17 -0.89 1.23 -13.74
CA ASN A 17 -1.29 1.53 -15.11
C ASN A 17 -0.89 0.32 -16.01
N PRO A 18 -1.79 -0.18 -16.89
CA PRO A 18 -1.48 -1.29 -17.79
C PRO A 18 -0.25 -1.03 -18.69
N ASP A 19 0.01 0.24 -19.04
CA ASP A 19 1.08 0.66 -19.96
C ASP A 19 2.49 0.68 -19.34
N ILE A 20 2.61 0.48 -18.02
CA ILE A 20 3.91 0.41 -17.33
C ILE A 20 4.14 -0.97 -16.71
N THR A 21 5.40 -1.36 -16.61
CA THR A 21 5.81 -2.61 -15.97
C THR A 21 5.58 -2.56 -14.45
N GLU A 22 5.49 -3.74 -13.82
CA GLU A 22 5.40 -3.85 -12.36
C GLU A 22 6.62 -3.24 -11.66
N ASP A 23 7.81 -3.42 -12.24
CA ASP A 23 9.05 -2.86 -11.71
C ASP A 23 9.07 -1.32 -11.79
N GLU A 24 8.61 -0.73 -12.90
CA GLU A 24 8.45 0.72 -13.01
C GLU A 24 7.47 1.28 -11.99
N PHE A 25 6.33 0.61 -11.81
CA PHE A 25 5.32 0.99 -10.82
C PHE A 25 5.91 0.95 -9.40
N ASN A 26 6.52 -0.18 -9.02
CA ASN A 26 7.10 -0.37 -7.69
C ASN A 26 8.22 0.64 -7.41
N ARG A 27 9.10 0.87 -8.40
CA ARG A 27 10.18 1.86 -8.31
C ARG A 27 9.63 3.26 -8.16
N HIS A 28 8.64 3.66 -8.97
CA HIS A 28 8.01 4.97 -8.86
C HIS A 28 7.37 5.18 -7.48
N TRP A 29 6.62 4.18 -7.00
CA TRP A 29 5.97 4.28 -5.71
C TRP A 29 6.97 4.40 -4.55
N THR A 30 8.02 3.59 -4.56
CA THR A 30 9.08 3.67 -3.55
C THR A 30 9.87 4.97 -3.60
N GLN A 31 10.24 5.46 -4.79
CA GLN A 31 11.20 6.56 -4.93
C GLN A 31 10.56 7.94 -5.07
N LYS A 32 9.33 8.03 -5.59
CA LYS A 32 8.64 9.29 -5.86
C LYS A 32 7.40 9.44 -4.99
N HIS A 33 6.50 8.44 -5.00
CA HIS A 33 5.25 8.53 -4.24
C HIS A 33 5.51 8.59 -2.74
N ALA A 34 6.37 7.73 -2.19
CA ALA A 34 6.65 7.69 -0.75
C ALA A 34 7.12 9.05 -0.20
N VAL A 35 7.90 9.81 -0.97
CA VAL A 35 8.36 11.16 -0.58
C VAL A 35 7.18 12.15 -0.53
N VAL A 36 6.31 12.13 -1.55
CA VAL A 36 5.12 12.99 -1.60
C VAL A 36 4.14 12.62 -0.48
N ALA A 37 3.95 11.32 -0.23
CA ALA A 37 3.12 10.80 0.84
C ALA A 37 3.65 11.27 2.20
N ALA A 38 4.95 11.11 2.48
CA ALA A 38 5.57 11.58 3.72
C ALA A 38 5.25 13.06 4.03
N ALA A 39 5.41 13.94 3.04
CA ALA A 39 5.09 15.37 3.20
C ALA A 39 3.59 15.62 3.46
N TRP A 40 2.69 14.81 2.91
CA TRP A 40 1.26 14.89 3.17
C TRP A 40 0.89 14.38 4.57
N LEU A 41 1.47 13.24 4.98
CA LEU A 41 1.22 12.60 6.27
C LEU A 41 1.61 13.54 7.44
N GLN A 42 2.79 14.16 7.34
CA GLN A 42 3.27 15.12 8.34
C GLN A 42 2.32 16.31 8.50
N ARG A 43 1.78 16.84 7.39
CA ARG A 43 0.87 18.00 7.42
C ARG A 43 -0.51 17.69 8.01
N ASN A 44 -0.94 16.43 8.02
CA ASN A 44 -2.30 16.03 8.41
C ASN A 44 -2.34 15.19 9.70
N ASN A 45 -1.26 15.19 10.47
CA ASN A 45 -1.17 14.47 11.75
C ASN A 45 -1.45 12.96 11.61
N ILE A 46 -1.04 12.36 10.48
CA ILE A 46 -1.17 10.92 10.26
C ILE A 46 0.01 10.24 10.96
N ILE A 47 -0.33 9.44 11.96
CA ILE A 47 0.61 8.81 12.90
C ILE A 47 1.32 7.56 12.35
N GLY A 48 0.88 7.04 11.20
CA GLY A 48 1.44 5.82 10.63
C GLY A 48 1.10 5.67 9.15
N TYR A 49 2.09 5.18 8.40
CA TYR A 49 1.97 4.88 6.99
C TYR A 49 2.72 3.60 6.66
N THR A 50 2.15 2.79 5.78
CA THR A 50 2.76 1.57 5.30
C THR A 50 2.47 1.44 3.81
N GLN A 51 3.54 1.35 3.02
CA GLN A 51 3.46 0.99 1.62
C GLN A 51 3.81 -0.50 1.50
N TYR A 52 2.93 -1.28 0.88
CA TYR A 52 3.16 -2.69 0.62
C TYR A 52 2.92 -2.97 -0.85
N HIS A 53 3.93 -3.47 -1.54
CA HIS A 53 3.81 -3.90 -2.93
C HIS A 53 3.22 -5.30 -2.96
N THR A 54 2.29 -5.52 -3.89
CA THR A 54 1.71 -6.84 -4.17
C THR A 54 2.15 -7.32 -5.57
N PRO A 55 3.40 -7.78 -5.72
CA PRO A 55 3.88 -8.38 -6.96
C PRO A 55 2.94 -9.46 -7.48
N LEU A 56 2.99 -9.73 -8.78
CA LEU A 56 2.18 -10.76 -9.42
C LEU A 56 2.28 -12.11 -8.67
N ALA A 57 3.48 -12.52 -8.27
CA ALA A 57 3.70 -13.75 -7.51
C ALA A 57 2.90 -13.76 -6.19
N THR A 58 2.89 -12.65 -5.45
CA THR A 58 2.10 -12.52 -4.22
C THR A 58 0.59 -12.54 -4.48
N ARG A 59 0.14 -11.90 -5.56
CA ARG A 59 -1.28 -11.90 -5.94
C ARG A 59 -1.77 -13.29 -6.37
N GLN A 60 -0.92 -14.06 -7.04
CA GLN A 60 -1.22 -15.45 -7.43
C GLN A 60 -1.41 -16.37 -6.21
N LEU A 61 -0.65 -16.16 -5.12
CA LEU A 61 -0.86 -16.91 -3.88
C LEU A 61 -2.25 -16.65 -3.27
N ALA A 62 -2.78 -15.43 -3.42
CA ALA A 62 -4.10 -15.06 -2.93
C ALA A 62 -5.25 -15.50 -3.85
N ALA A 63 -4.98 -15.81 -5.12
CA ALA A 63 -6.01 -16.21 -6.09
C ALA A 63 -6.75 -17.47 -5.64
N GLY A 64 -6.03 -18.48 -5.17
CA GLY A 64 -6.64 -19.71 -4.65
C GLY A 64 -7.49 -19.50 -3.39
N PHE A 65 -7.20 -18.46 -2.60
CA PHE A 65 -8.05 -18.09 -1.47
C PHE A 65 -9.34 -17.43 -1.95
N SER A 66 -9.26 -16.48 -2.89
CA SER A 66 -10.43 -15.79 -3.45
C SER A 66 -11.42 -16.73 -4.14
N GLU A 67 -10.92 -17.77 -4.80
CA GLU A 67 -11.75 -18.81 -5.43
C GLU A 67 -12.47 -19.69 -4.39
N ALA A 68 -11.89 -19.88 -3.20
CA ALA A 68 -12.45 -20.74 -2.16
C ALA A 68 -13.53 -20.06 -1.29
N ILE A 69 -13.60 -18.72 -1.30
CA ILE A 69 -14.59 -17.92 -0.55
C ILE A 69 -15.58 -17.18 -1.45
N GLY A 70 -15.49 -17.39 -2.77
CA GLY A 70 -16.41 -16.87 -3.78
C GLY A 70 -17.68 -17.71 -3.89
#